data_AF-A0A2J7PK64-F1
#
_entry.id   AF-A0A2J7PK64-F1
#
_cell.length_a   1.000
_cell.length_b   1.000
_cell.length_c   1.000
_cell.angle_alpha   90.00
_cell.angle_beta   90.00
_cell.angle_gamma   90.00
#
_symmetry.space_group_name_H-M   'P 1'
#
loop_
_entity.id
_entity.type
_entity.pdbx_description
1 polymer ?
#
loop_
_entity_poly.entity_id
_entity_poly.type
_entity_poly.pdbx_seq_one_letter_code
_entity_poly.pdbx_strand_id
1 'polypeptide(L)'
;MLHWVTSTLPKDHGIEVRDFGGSWQDGFAFLAIIDAIKSNLINFPAMRQASNKTRLETAFNVAESELGIARLLDPEDVDVPQPDEKSIMTYVAQFLHKYPEPRAADGSSTLGAIEAEYNELISWLLKKTQYLEHLQQTNSLSMVYSDYKTFKGEFDEKAKVFGKLKRVIESQSMVTITVESWREIERLWTKLETQLHNWLWLLDSGLPGDLGQVGEWLGRAE
;
A
#
# COMPACT_ATOMS: atom_id res chain seq x y z
N MET A 1 -7.85 14.77 20.72
CA MET A 1 -8.80 14.65 19.59
C MET A 1 -8.57 15.73 18.55
N LEU A 2 -8.62 17.03 18.88
CA LEU A 2 -8.30 18.12 17.93
C LEU A 2 -6.93 17.95 17.24
N HIS A 3 -5.88 17.60 18.00
CA HIS A 3 -4.56 17.31 17.42
C HIS A 3 -4.59 16.21 16.35
N TRP A 4 -5.39 15.15 16.59
CA TRP A 4 -5.57 14.09 15.61
C TRP A 4 -6.26 14.62 14.36
N VAL A 5 -7.36 15.36 14.51
CA VAL A 5 -8.07 15.99 13.37
C VAL A 5 -7.10 16.86 12.55
N THR A 6 -6.35 17.74 13.19
CA THR A 6 -5.38 18.61 12.51
C THR A 6 -4.24 17.85 11.83
N SER A 7 -3.85 16.69 12.35
CA SER A 7 -2.84 15.82 11.72
C SER A 7 -3.39 14.97 10.58
N THR A 8 -4.69 14.66 10.62
CA THR A 8 -5.40 13.86 9.64
C THR A 8 -5.83 14.67 8.43
N LEU A 9 -6.18 15.95 8.62
CA LEU A 9 -6.68 16.78 7.54
C LEU A 9 -5.63 17.01 6.44
N PRO A 10 -5.99 16.81 5.16
CA PRO A 10 -5.11 17.10 4.04
C PRO A 10 -4.76 18.60 3.96
N LYS A 11 -3.45 18.91 3.91
CA LYS A 11 -2.96 20.30 3.92
C LYS A 11 -3.25 21.07 2.61
N ASP A 12 -3.48 20.34 1.53
CA ASP A 12 -3.78 20.85 0.18
C ASP A 12 -5.22 21.35 0.02
N HIS A 13 -6.13 20.97 0.92
CA HIS A 13 -7.53 21.37 0.86
C HIS A 13 -7.81 22.75 1.50
N GLY A 14 -6.83 23.34 2.19
CA GLY A 14 -6.97 24.65 2.84
C GLY A 14 -8.01 24.69 3.97
N ILE A 15 -8.37 23.53 4.50
CA ILE A 15 -9.36 23.38 5.58
C ILE A 15 -8.63 23.53 6.91
N GLU A 16 -9.10 24.46 7.73
CA GLU A 16 -8.57 24.69 9.07
C GLU A 16 -9.66 24.44 10.11
N VAL A 17 -9.46 23.42 10.95
CA VAL A 17 -10.38 23.11 12.05
C VAL A 17 -9.82 23.66 13.34
N ARG A 18 -10.53 24.61 13.96
CA ARG A 18 -10.10 25.30 15.19
C ARG A 18 -10.92 24.90 16.41
N ASP A 19 -12.10 24.33 16.20
CA ASP A 19 -13.06 23.96 17.23
C ASP A 19 -13.84 22.69 16.82
N PHE A 20 -14.75 22.24 17.68
CA PHE A 20 -15.75 21.20 17.37
C PHE A 20 -17.14 21.81 17.11
N GLY A 21 -17.19 23.07 16.69
CA GLY A 21 -18.42 23.83 16.47
C GLY A 21 -18.49 24.34 15.02
N GLY A 22 -18.34 25.65 14.85
CA GLY A 22 -18.47 26.33 13.55
C GLY A 22 -17.50 25.82 12.47
N SER A 23 -16.34 25.26 12.84
CA SER A 23 -15.39 24.67 11.88
C SER A 23 -15.95 23.45 11.12
N TRP A 24 -17.08 22.89 11.57
CA TRP A 24 -17.71 21.70 11.00
C TRP A 24 -19.04 21.97 10.31
N GLN A 25 -19.58 23.18 10.50
CA GLN A 25 -20.90 23.58 10.01
C GLN A 25 -21.02 23.42 8.49
N ASP A 26 -19.95 23.71 7.76
CA ASP A 26 -19.95 23.67 6.30
C ASP A 26 -19.77 22.25 5.72
N GLY A 27 -19.42 21.27 6.56
CA GLY A 27 -19.23 19.88 6.18
C GLY A 27 -17.89 19.54 5.50
N PHE A 28 -17.00 20.51 5.22
CA PHE A 28 -15.71 20.20 4.60
C PHE A 28 -14.79 19.39 5.52
N ALA A 29 -14.82 19.68 6.82
CA ALA A 29 -14.02 18.93 7.80
C ALA A 29 -14.36 17.44 7.80
N PHE A 30 -15.64 17.07 7.71
CA PHE A 30 -16.06 15.67 7.62
C PHE A 30 -15.62 15.01 6.31
N LEU A 31 -15.85 15.68 5.18
CA LEU A 31 -15.43 15.18 3.86
C LEU A 31 -13.91 14.95 3.78
N ALA A 32 -13.14 15.85 4.36
CA ALA A 32 -11.68 15.77 4.39
C ALA A 32 -11.16 14.64 5.28
N ILE A 33 -11.78 14.39 6.44
CA ILE A 33 -11.44 13.22 7.27
C ILE A 33 -11.73 11.91 6.52
N ILE A 34 -12.86 11.83 5.84
CA ILE A 34 -13.24 10.66 5.05
C ILE A 34 -12.20 10.40 3.95
N ASP A 35 -11.84 11.44 3.19
CA ASP A 35 -10.85 11.33 2.11
C ASP A 35 -9.44 10.97 2.63
N ALA A 36 -9.05 11.49 3.79
CA ALA A 36 -7.80 11.12 4.46
C ALA A 36 -7.79 9.66 4.92
N ILE A 37 -8.93 9.09 5.32
CA ILE A 37 -9.02 7.67 5.70
C ILE A 37 -9.00 6.78 4.44
N LYS A 38 -9.82 7.13 3.44
CA LYS A 38 -9.94 6.39 2.18
C LYS A 38 -10.16 7.39 1.04
N SER A 39 -9.13 7.57 0.22
CA SER A 39 -9.15 8.46 -0.93
C SER A 39 -10.08 7.97 -2.04
N ASN A 40 -10.45 8.88 -2.94
CA ASN A 40 -11.33 8.64 -4.10
C ASN A 40 -12.80 8.33 -3.74
N LEU A 41 -13.23 8.56 -2.50
CA LEU A 41 -14.64 8.45 -2.12
C LEU A 41 -15.43 9.73 -2.39
N ILE A 42 -14.77 10.88 -2.38
CA ILE A 42 -15.42 12.19 -2.42
C ILE A 42 -14.99 12.96 -3.68
N ASN A 43 -15.97 13.47 -4.42
CA ASN A 43 -15.73 14.42 -5.52
C ASN A 43 -15.68 15.85 -4.97
N PHE A 44 -14.51 16.29 -4.51
CA PHE A 44 -14.33 17.65 -3.97
C PHE A 44 -14.73 18.78 -4.93
N PRO A 45 -14.41 18.74 -6.24
CA PRO A 45 -14.91 19.73 -7.19
C PRO A 45 -16.44 19.89 -7.17
N ALA A 46 -17.19 18.80 -7.10
CA ALA A 46 -18.64 18.84 -6.97
C ALA A 46 -19.08 19.37 -5.59
N MET A 47 -18.42 18.92 -4.52
CA MET A 47 -18.75 19.36 -3.15
C MET A 47 -18.50 20.85 -2.92
N ARG A 48 -17.54 21.48 -3.61
CA ARG A 48 -17.32 22.93 -3.54
C ARG A 48 -18.48 23.77 -4.05
N GLN A 49 -19.33 23.20 -4.89
CA GLN A 49 -20.53 23.87 -5.43
C GLN A 49 -21.81 23.49 -4.66
N ALA A 50 -21.72 22.54 -3.73
CA ALA A 50 -22.85 22.02 -2.98
C ALA A 50 -23.13 22.85 -1.71
N SER A 51 -24.40 22.85 -1.27
CA SER A 51 -24.77 23.44 0.02
C SER A 51 -24.17 22.66 1.19
N ASN A 52 -24.09 23.29 2.37
CA ASN A 52 -23.63 22.66 3.61
C ASN A 52 -24.40 21.38 3.90
N LYS A 53 -25.74 21.44 3.88
CA LYS A 53 -26.61 20.28 4.05
C LYS A 53 -26.26 19.13 3.10
N THR A 54 -26.04 19.39 1.81
CA THR A 54 -25.66 18.34 0.84
C THR A 54 -24.28 17.76 1.13
N ARG A 55 -23.31 18.60 1.52
CA ARG A 55 -21.97 18.15 1.92
C ARG A 55 -22.01 17.27 3.17
N LEU A 56 -22.75 17.68 4.19
CA LEU A 56 -22.95 16.94 5.44
C LEU A 56 -23.65 15.60 5.19
N GLU A 57 -24.74 15.61 4.43
CA GLU A 57 -25.47 14.39 4.05
C GLU A 57 -24.57 13.41 3.28
N THR A 58 -23.79 13.92 2.32
CA THR A 58 -22.82 13.10 1.58
C THR A 58 -21.78 12.51 2.53
N ALA A 59 -21.22 13.33 3.42
CA ALA A 59 -20.20 12.88 4.36
C ALA A 59 -20.73 11.77 5.28
N PHE A 60 -21.93 11.92 5.83
CA PHE A 60 -22.50 10.93 6.74
C PHE A 60 -22.85 9.62 6.02
N ASN A 61 -23.41 9.71 4.82
CA ASN A 61 -23.74 8.52 4.03
C ASN A 61 -22.48 7.75 3.62
N VAL A 62 -21.44 8.44 3.15
CA VAL A 62 -20.17 7.80 2.78
C VAL A 62 -19.47 7.21 4.01
N ALA A 63 -19.46 7.92 5.14
CA ALA A 63 -18.87 7.41 6.36
C ALA A 63 -19.56 6.12 6.84
N GLU A 64 -20.87 6.03 6.71
CA GLU A 64 -21.62 4.82 7.06
C GLU A 64 -21.37 3.68 6.06
N SER A 65 -21.55 3.93 4.75
CA SER A 65 -21.49 2.87 3.74
C SER A 65 -20.08 2.37 3.45
N GLU A 66 -19.08 3.27 3.43
CA GLU A 66 -17.71 2.95 3.02
C GLU A 66 -16.76 2.73 4.19
N LEU A 67 -17.00 3.41 5.31
CA LEU A 67 -16.14 3.35 6.50
C LEU A 67 -16.82 2.66 7.69
N GLY A 68 -18.11 2.32 7.61
CA GLY A 68 -18.86 1.69 8.70
C GLY A 68 -18.84 2.52 10.00
N ILE A 69 -18.87 3.85 9.88
CA ILE A 69 -19.04 4.77 11.00
C ILE A 69 -20.54 5.02 11.16
N ALA A 70 -21.10 4.73 12.33
CA ALA A 70 -22.53 4.87 12.55
C ALA A 70 -22.94 6.34 12.52
N ARG A 71 -23.95 6.68 11.73
CA ARG A 71 -24.51 8.03 11.63
C ARG A 71 -25.18 8.43 12.96
N LEU A 72 -24.62 9.45 13.62
CA LEU A 72 -25.15 9.99 14.90
C LEU A 72 -25.66 11.42 14.79
N LEU A 73 -25.37 12.10 13.69
CA LEU A 73 -25.72 13.50 13.47
C LEU A 73 -26.64 13.60 12.26
N ASP A 74 -27.60 14.51 12.36
CA ASP A 74 -28.37 14.96 11.22
C ASP A 74 -27.79 16.26 10.65
N PRO A 75 -27.76 16.44 9.32
CA PRO A 75 -27.22 17.65 8.70
C PRO A 75 -27.86 18.95 9.23
N GLU A 76 -29.15 18.90 9.58
CA GLU A 76 -29.89 20.06 10.11
C GLU A 76 -29.39 20.51 11.47
N ASP A 77 -28.91 19.58 12.31
CA ASP A 77 -28.39 19.88 13.64
C ASP A 77 -26.96 20.45 13.60
N VAL A 78 -26.29 20.28 12.46
CA VAL A 78 -24.92 20.75 12.22
C VAL A 78 -24.90 22.04 11.41
N ASP A 79 -25.79 22.20 10.42
CA ASP A 79 -25.92 23.40 9.57
C ASP A 79 -26.63 24.56 10.29
N VAL A 80 -26.16 24.89 11.48
CA VAL A 80 -26.64 25.98 12.33
C VAL A 80 -25.46 26.85 12.79
N PRO A 81 -25.68 28.12 13.17
CA PRO A 81 -24.59 29.03 13.55
C PRO A 81 -23.73 28.54 14.71
N GLN A 82 -24.29 27.71 15.59
CA GLN A 82 -23.61 27.17 16.76
C GLN A 82 -24.07 25.72 17.01
N PRO A 83 -23.44 24.73 16.35
CA PRO A 83 -23.80 23.33 16.54
C PRO A 83 -23.29 22.81 17.89
N ASP A 84 -23.87 21.72 18.39
CA ASP A 84 -23.48 21.13 19.68
C ASP A 84 -22.11 20.44 19.60
N GLU A 85 -21.11 21.05 20.23
CA GLU A 85 -19.73 20.59 20.17
C GLU A 85 -19.54 19.17 20.73
N LYS A 86 -20.32 18.79 21.74
CA LYS A 86 -20.22 17.45 22.35
C LYS A 86 -20.71 16.37 21.39
N SER A 87 -21.76 16.63 20.65
CA SER A 87 -22.31 15.74 19.64
C SER A 87 -21.33 15.58 18.48
N ILE A 88 -20.75 16.67 17.98
CA ILE A 88 -19.69 16.64 16.95
C ILE A 88 -18.47 15.85 17.45
N MET A 89 -17.98 16.15 18.65
CA MET A 89 -16.83 15.45 19.25
C MET A 89 -17.10 13.95 19.39
N THR A 90 -18.31 13.56 19.82
CA THR A 90 -18.71 12.16 19.95
C THR A 90 -18.73 11.45 18.60
N TYR A 91 -19.24 12.11 17.57
CA TYR A 91 -19.26 11.55 16.23
C TYR A 91 -17.84 11.39 15.65
N VAL A 92 -16.99 12.43 15.78
CA VAL A 92 -15.59 12.40 15.33
C VAL A 92 -14.76 11.36 16.10
N ALA A 93 -15.07 11.09 17.37
CA ALA A 93 -14.41 10.06 18.16
C ALA A 93 -14.54 8.66 17.54
N GLN A 94 -15.63 8.37 16.82
CA GLN A 94 -15.79 7.09 16.11
C GLN A 94 -14.73 6.90 15.03
N PHE A 95 -14.42 7.96 14.28
CA PHE A 95 -13.35 7.94 13.27
C PHE A 95 -12.00 7.68 13.92
N LEU A 96 -11.68 8.39 15.01
CA LEU A 96 -10.43 8.20 15.74
C LEU A 96 -10.30 6.78 16.31
N HIS A 97 -11.36 6.23 16.91
CA HIS A 97 -11.33 4.90 17.50
C HIS A 97 -11.14 3.83 16.42
N LYS A 98 -11.85 3.96 15.29
CA LYS A 98 -11.79 2.97 14.20
C LYS A 98 -10.54 3.12 13.33
N TYR A 99 -10.04 4.35 13.19
CA TYR A 99 -8.90 4.73 12.35
C TYR A 99 -7.93 5.62 13.13
N PRO A 100 -7.17 5.08 14.10
CA PRO A 100 -6.25 5.88 14.92
C PRO A 100 -5.11 6.49 14.12
N GLU A 101 -4.74 5.84 13.01
CA GLU A 101 -3.76 6.31 12.01
C GLU A 101 -4.46 6.39 10.64
N PRO A 102 -5.23 7.45 10.36
CA PRO A 102 -5.68 7.72 9.00
C PRO A 102 -4.47 7.80 8.09
N ARG A 103 -4.60 7.41 6.82
CA ARG A 103 -3.50 7.60 5.88
C ARG A 103 -3.11 9.06 5.98
N ALA A 104 -1.91 9.32 6.50
CA ALA A 104 -1.39 10.67 6.58
C ALA A 104 -1.58 11.30 5.19
N ALA A 105 -1.78 12.62 5.13
CA ALA A 105 -1.94 13.46 3.93
C ALA A 105 -0.79 13.38 2.89
N ASP A 106 -0.07 12.27 2.91
CA ASP A 106 0.97 11.73 2.08
C ASP A 106 0.43 10.55 1.25
N GLY A 107 -0.85 10.58 0.84
CA GLY A 107 -1.37 9.66 -0.18
C GLY A 107 -0.51 9.67 -1.46
N SER A 108 0.09 10.82 -1.78
CA SER A 108 1.11 10.97 -2.82
C SER A 108 2.46 10.31 -2.46
N SER A 109 2.90 10.35 -1.20
CA SER A 109 4.16 9.72 -0.79
C SER A 109 4.03 8.21 -0.58
N THR A 110 2.87 7.68 -0.15
CA THR A 110 2.67 6.22 -0.03
C THR A 110 2.46 5.59 -1.40
N LEU A 111 1.65 6.21 -2.26
CA LEU A 111 1.50 5.77 -3.65
C LEU A 111 2.84 5.90 -4.39
N GLY A 112 3.53 7.04 -4.26
CA GLY A 112 4.85 7.26 -4.84
C GLY A 112 5.91 6.30 -4.29
N ALA A 113 5.84 5.92 -3.01
CA ALA A 113 6.72 4.91 -2.44
C ALA A 113 6.41 3.50 -2.98
N ILE A 114 5.13 3.15 -3.16
CA ILE A 114 4.73 1.87 -3.76
C ILE A 114 5.14 1.81 -5.23
N GLU A 115 4.96 2.89 -5.98
CA GLU A 115 5.42 3.01 -7.37
C GLU A 115 6.95 2.96 -7.46
N ALA A 116 7.67 3.61 -6.55
CA ALA A 116 9.12 3.55 -6.48
C ALA A 116 9.62 2.13 -6.16
N GLU A 117 9.03 1.47 -5.17
CA GLU A 117 9.34 0.07 -4.83
C GLU A 117 9.04 -0.88 -5.99
N TYR A 118 7.92 -0.68 -6.68
CA TYR A 118 7.57 -1.43 -7.89
C TYR A 118 8.61 -1.23 -9.01
N ASN A 119 8.94 0.02 -9.33
CA ASN A 119 9.90 0.36 -10.39
C ASN A 119 11.32 -0.14 -10.07
N GLU A 120 11.72 -0.07 -8.80
CA GLU A 120 12.99 -0.63 -8.35
C GLU A 120 12.99 -2.16 -8.47
N LEU A 121 11.91 -2.83 -8.04
CA LEU A 121 11.81 -4.28 -8.09
C LEU A 121 11.84 -4.81 -9.53
N ILE A 122 11.07 -4.22 -10.45
CA ILE A 122 11.07 -4.65 -11.85
C ILE A 122 12.42 -4.42 -12.53
N SER A 123 13.06 -3.28 -12.27
CA SER A 123 14.40 -2.97 -12.77
C SER A 123 15.44 -3.96 -12.24
N TRP A 124 15.39 -4.27 -10.94
CA TRP A 124 16.27 -5.24 -10.32
C TRP A 124 16.05 -6.66 -10.89
N LEU A 125 14.80 -7.09 -11.04
CA LEU A 125 14.45 -8.40 -11.61
C LEU A 125 14.94 -8.55 -13.05
N LEU A 126 14.71 -7.55 -13.91
CA LEU A 126 15.21 -7.54 -15.28
C LEU A 126 16.73 -7.65 -15.32
N LYS A 127 17.43 -6.86 -14.51
CA LYS A 127 18.91 -6.87 -14.47
C LYS A 127 19.45 -8.22 -13.98
N LYS A 128 18.88 -8.78 -12.92
CA LYS A 128 19.36 -10.02 -12.31
C LYS A 128 19.06 -11.25 -13.18
N THR A 129 17.86 -11.34 -13.76
CA THR A 129 17.51 -12.45 -14.66
C THR A 129 18.38 -12.45 -15.92
N GLN A 130 18.63 -11.29 -16.52
CA GLN A 130 19.55 -11.16 -17.66
C GLN A 130 20.99 -11.51 -17.30
N TYR A 131 21.46 -11.08 -16.13
CA TYR A 131 22.81 -11.39 -15.65
C TYR A 131 23.03 -12.90 -15.47
N LEU A 132 22.12 -13.60 -14.78
CA LEU A 132 22.25 -15.05 -14.61
C LEU A 132 22.09 -15.80 -15.93
N GLU A 133 21.19 -15.34 -16.81
CA GLU A 133 21.02 -15.92 -18.14
C GLU A 133 22.31 -15.79 -18.98
N HIS A 134 22.97 -14.63 -18.92
CA HIS A 134 24.26 -14.44 -19.58
C HIS A 134 25.34 -15.37 -19.01
N LEU A 135 25.48 -15.45 -17.68
CA LEU A 135 26.45 -16.34 -17.04
C LEU A 135 26.22 -17.81 -17.38
N GLN A 136 24.96 -18.23 -17.47
CA GLN A 136 24.59 -19.59 -17.88
C GLN A 136 24.97 -19.83 -19.35
N GLN A 137 24.71 -18.88 -20.25
CA GLN A 137 25.05 -18.99 -21.67
C GLN A 137 26.56 -19.01 -21.94
N THR A 138 27.33 -18.24 -21.17
CA THR A 138 28.80 -18.19 -21.30
C THR A 138 29.51 -19.24 -20.45
N ASN A 139 28.76 -20.12 -19.78
CA ASN A 139 29.27 -21.13 -18.85
C ASN A 139 30.23 -20.53 -17.80
N SER A 140 29.91 -19.33 -17.31
CA SER A 140 30.73 -18.53 -16.40
C SER A 140 30.10 -18.39 -15.01
N LEU A 141 29.10 -19.20 -14.71
CA LEU A 141 28.42 -19.21 -13.42
C LEU A 141 29.39 -19.68 -12.32
N SER A 142 29.44 -18.96 -11.19
CA SER A 142 30.36 -19.30 -10.10
C SER A 142 29.99 -20.62 -9.44
N MET A 143 30.98 -21.51 -9.25
CA MET A 143 30.82 -22.78 -8.54
C MET A 143 31.14 -22.65 -7.03
N VAL A 144 31.10 -21.43 -6.49
CA VAL A 144 31.40 -21.15 -5.08
C VAL A 144 30.11 -20.85 -4.31
N TYR A 145 29.86 -21.61 -3.24
CA TYR A 145 28.66 -21.45 -2.40
C TYR A 145 28.49 -20.06 -1.77
N SER A 146 29.59 -19.36 -1.46
CA SER A 146 29.51 -18.00 -0.90
C SER A 146 28.88 -17.01 -1.87
N ASP A 147 29.12 -17.19 -3.17
CA ASP A 147 28.61 -16.29 -4.22
C ASP A 147 27.11 -16.52 -4.41
N TYR A 148 26.70 -17.79 -4.45
CA TYR A 148 25.29 -18.16 -4.42
C TYR A 148 24.59 -17.62 -3.18
N LYS A 149 25.17 -17.80 -1.98
CA LYS A 149 24.58 -17.34 -0.72
C LYS A 149 24.41 -15.81 -0.69
N THR A 150 25.38 -15.08 -1.24
CA THR A 150 25.29 -13.62 -1.38
C THR A 150 24.12 -13.23 -2.29
N PHE A 151 24.00 -13.87 -3.44
CA PHE A 151 22.89 -13.62 -4.36
C PHE A 151 21.54 -13.99 -3.76
N LYS A 152 21.45 -15.15 -3.10
CA LYS A 152 20.24 -15.62 -2.42
C LYS A 152 19.82 -14.66 -1.31
N GLY A 153 20.77 -14.11 -0.54
CA GLY A 153 20.48 -13.08 0.45
C GLY A 153 19.84 -11.82 -0.16
N GLU A 154 20.35 -11.34 -1.29
CA GLU A 154 19.71 -10.22 -2.02
C GLU A 154 18.29 -10.57 -2.47
N PHE A 155 18.09 -11.79 -2.99
CA PHE A 155 16.77 -12.27 -3.40
C PHE A 155 15.79 -12.32 -2.21
N ASP A 156 16.22 -12.82 -1.06
CA ASP A 156 15.39 -12.91 0.15
C ASP A 156 14.99 -11.53 0.69
N GLU A 157 15.87 -10.53 0.59
CA GLU A 157 15.50 -9.15 0.91
C GLU A 157 14.45 -8.59 -0.06
N LYS A 158 14.59 -8.86 -1.37
CA LYS A 158 13.58 -8.45 -2.36
C LYS A 158 12.27 -9.25 -2.25
N ALA A 159 12.28 -10.45 -1.67
CA ALA A 159 11.08 -11.25 -1.44
C ALA A 159 10.13 -10.57 -0.45
N LYS A 160 10.67 -9.83 0.52
CA LYS A 160 9.86 -9.01 1.45
C LYS A 160 9.09 -7.93 0.70
N VAL A 161 9.73 -7.25 -0.25
CA VAL A 161 9.12 -6.21 -1.09
C VAL A 161 8.07 -6.81 -2.03
N PHE A 162 8.40 -7.93 -2.70
CA PHE A 162 7.46 -8.66 -3.54
C PHE A 162 6.20 -9.06 -2.77
N GLY A 163 6.34 -9.65 -1.58
CA GLY A 163 5.21 -10.05 -0.73
C GLY A 163 4.41 -8.87 -0.16
N LYS A 164 5.01 -7.70 0.02
CA LYS A 164 4.30 -6.46 0.36
C LYS A 164 3.46 -5.99 -0.82
N LEU A 165 4.05 -5.87 -2.01
CA LEU A 165 3.36 -5.41 -3.22
C LEU A 165 2.23 -6.36 -3.64
N LYS A 166 2.45 -7.68 -3.53
CA LYS A 166 1.42 -8.69 -3.81
C LYS A 166 0.16 -8.49 -2.96
N ARG A 167 0.33 -8.31 -1.65
CA ARG A 167 -0.79 -8.05 -0.72
C ARG A 167 -1.55 -6.78 -1.07
N VAL A 168 -0.84 -5.72 -1.48
CA VAL A 168 -1.45 -4.45 -1.89
C VAL A 168 -2.33 -4.65 -3.14
N ILE A 169 -1.83 -5.40 -4.13
CA ILE A 169 -2.55 -5.64 -5.39
C ILE A 169 -3.76 -6.57 -5.17
N GLU A 170 -3.60 -7.63 -4.38
CA GLU A 170 -4.68 -8.56 -4.03
C GLU A 170 -5.79 -7.89 -3.21
N SER A 171 -5.46 -6.87 -2.42
CA SER A 171 -6.43 -6.11 -1.62
C SER A 171 -7.33 -5.16 -2.43
N GLN A 172 -7.24 -5.14 -3.78
CA GLN A 172 -7.98 -4.27 -4.70
C GLN A 172 -7.95 -2.77 -4.34
N SER A 173 -7.01 -2.36 -3.49
CA SER A 173 -7.03 -1.04 -2.85
C SER A 173 -6.35 0.05 -3.67
N MET A 174 -5.81 -0.26 -4.86
CA MET A 174 -5.02 0.68 -5.67
C MET A 174 -5.18 0.43 -7.17
N VAL A 175 -5.39 1.51 -7.94
CA VAL A 175 -5.70 1.48 -9.39
C VAL A 175 -4.45 1.67 -10.27
N THR A 176 -3.29 2.04 -9.70
CA THR A 176 -2.15 2.51 -10.50
C THR A 176 -1.27 1.40 -11.09
N ILE A 177 -1.09 0.28 -10.37
CA ILE A 177 -0.41 -0.91 -10.92
C ILE A 177 -1.49 -1.83 -11.47
N THR A 178 -1.53 -1.99 -12.79
CA THR A 178 -2.52 -2.88 -13.41
C THR A 178 -2.17 -4.34 -13.10
N VAL A 179 -3.18 -5.21 -13.09
CA VAL A 179 -3.00 -6.66 -12.96
C VAL A 179 -2.05 -7.20 -14.04
N GLU A 180 -2.09 -6.62 -15.24
CA GLU A 180 -1.22 -6.99 -16.36
C GLU A 180 0.24 -6.62 -16.09
N SER A 181 0.50 -5.43 -15.55
CA SER A 181 1.85 -5.00 -15.15
C SER A 181 2.42 -5.87 -14.02
N TRP A 182 1.58 -6.28 -13.06
CA TRP A 182 2.01 -7.17 -11.99
C TRP A 182 2.38 -8.58 -12.47
N ARG A 183 1.65 -9.13 -13.45
CA ARG A 183 1.96 -10.45 -14.04
C ARG A 183 3.37 -10.52 -14.60
N GLU A 184 3.92 -9.43 -15.12
CA GLU A 184 5.31 -9.40 -15.60
C GLU A 184 6.32 -9.54 -14.46
N ILE A 185 6.07 -8.88 -13.32
CA ILE A 185 6.89 -9.08 -12.11
C ILE A 185 6.79 -10.53 -11.64
N GLU A 186 5.60 -11.13 -11.58
CA GLU A 186 5.44 -12.54 -11.19
C GLU A 186 6.20 -13.47 -12.13
N ARG A 187 6.13 -13.23 -13.44
CA ARG A 187 6.85 -14.01 -14.45
C ARG A 187 8.37 -13.91 -14.26
N LEU A 188 8.90 -12.70 -14.06
CA LEU A 188 10.33 -12.47 -13.83
C LEU A 188 10.79 -13.05 -12.49
N TRP A 189 9.96 -12.93 -11.45
CA TRP A 189 10.23 -13.49 -10.13
C TRP A 189 10.38 -15.00 -10.20
N THR A 190 9.41 -15.70 -10.80
CA THR A 190 9.44 -17.15 -11.01
C THR A 190 10.64 -17.56 -11.87
N LYS A 191 10.97 -16.80 -12.93
CA LYS A 191 12.17 -17.07 -13.75
C LYS A 191 13.42 -17.03 -12.89
N LEU A 192 13.58 -15.99 -12.07
CA LEU A 192 14.76 -15.82 -11.22
C LEU A 192 14.86 -16.91 -10.16
N GLU A 193 13.73 -17.29 -9.57
CA GLU A 193 13.64 -18.39 -8.62
C GLU A 193 14.09 -19.71 -9.25
N THR A 194 13.61 -20.06 -10.45
CA THR A 194 14.09 -21.25 -11.18
C THR A 194 15.59 -21.17 -11.48
N GLN A 195 16.11 -19.99 -11.87
CA GLN A 195 17.55 -19.83 -12.12
C GLN A 195 18.39 -20.05 -10.85
N LEU A 196 17.90 -19.61 -9.68
CA LEU A 196 18.56 -19.85 -8.41
C LEU A 196 18.51 -21.31 -7.97
N HIS A 197 17.39 -21.98 -8.14
CA HIS A 197 17.29 -23.42 -7.87
C HIS A 197 18.27 -24.21 -8.75
N ASN A 198 18.32 -23.90 -10.04
CA ASN A 198 19.26 -24.53 -10.97
C ASN A 198 20.72 -24.28 -10.57
N TRP A 199 21.05 -23.07 -10.11
CA TRP A 199 22.41 -22.76 -9.63
C TRP A 199 22.73 -23.56 -8.36
N LEU A 200 21.83 -23.60 -7.38
CA LEU A 200 22.02 -24.42 -6.18
C LEU A 200 22.22 -25.89 -6.54
N TRP A 201 21.39 -26.42 -7.43
CA TRP A 201 21.52 -27.80 -7.90
C TRP A 201 22.88 -28.08 -8.57
N LEU A 202 23.41 -27.14 -9.35
CA LEU A 202 24.76 -27.27 -9.93
C LEU A 202 25.86 -27.28 -8.86
N LEU A 203 25.72 -26.47 -7.81
CA LEU A 203 26.65 -26.45 -6.69
C LEU A 203 26.58 -27.73 -5.85
N ASP A 204 25.36 -28.22 -5.62
CA ASP A 204 25.07 -29.43 -4.86
C ASP A 204 25.59 -30.66 -5.59
N SER A 205 25.33 -30.79 -6.89
CA SER A 205 25.87 -31.86 -7.74
C SER A 205 27.39 -31.82 -7.90
N GLY A 206 28.00 -30.64 -7.72
CA GLY A 206 29.46 -30.45 -7.71
C GLY A 206 30.17 -30.88 -6.42
N LEU A 207 29.43 -31.29 -5.37
CA LEU A 207 30.03 -31.73 -4.11
C LEU A 207 30.74 -33.09 -4.25
N PRO A 208 31.92 -33.28 -3.61
CA PRO A 208 32.67 -34.52 -3.72
C PRO A 208 32.01 -35.70 -2.97
N GLY A 209 32.08 -36.89 -3.56
CA GLY A 209 31.65 -38.15 -2.93
C GLY A 209 30.13 -38.28 -2.80
N ASP A 210 29.67 -38.93 -1.74
CA ASP A 210 28.24 -39.21 -1.51
C ASP A 210 27.40 -37.94 -1.30
N LEU A 211 28.05 -36.81 -0.97
CA LEU A 211 27.40 -35.51 -0.80
C LEU A 211 26.84 -34.96 -2.11
N GLY A 212 27.51 -35.21 -3.24
CA GLY A 212 27.01 -34.81 -4.56
C GLY A 212 25.77 -35.59 -4.98
N GLN A 213 25.71 -36.89 -4.64
CA GLN A 213 24.53 -37.72 -4.89
C GLN A 213 23.33 -37.31 -4.04
N VAL A 214 23.56 -36.93 -2.77
CA VAL A 214 22.51 -36.39 -1.89
C VAL A 214 22.02 -35.03 -2.39
N GLY A 215 22.94 -34.17 -2.84
CA GLY A 215 22.63 -32.88 -3.45
C GLY A 215 21.78 -33.00 -4.73
N GLU A 216 22.14 -33.92 -5.63
CA GLU A 216 21.33 -34.23 -6.82
C GLU A 216 19.94 -34.77 -6.47
N TRP A 217 19.83 -35.54 -5.39
CA TRP A 217 18.55 -36.07 -4.90
C TRP A 217 17.66 -34.98 -4.32
N LEU A 218 18.23 -34.05 -3.54
CA LEU A 218 17.51 -32.95 -2.92
C LEU A 218 16.94 -31.98 -3.96
N GLY A 219 17.74 -31.55 -4.94
CA GLY A 219 17.25 -30.64 -5.98
C GLY A 219 16.32 -31.29 -7.02
N ARG A 220 16.06 -32.61 -6.94
CA ARG A 220 14.99 -33.29 -7.70
C ARG A 220 13.69 -33.45 -6.91
N ALA A 221 13.71 -33.21 -5.60
CA ALA A 221 12.60 -33.47 -4.69
C ALA A 221 11.82 -32.21 -4.26
N GLU A 222 12.40 -31.01 -4.43
CA GLU A 222 11.74 -29.70 -4.29
C GLU A 222 11.17 -29.19 -5.63
#